data_AF-A0AAD4XV19-F1
#
_entry.id   AF-A0AAD4XV19-F1
#
_cell.length_a   1.000
_cell.length_b   1.000
_cell.length_c   1.000
_cell.angle_alpha   90.00
_cell.angle_beta   90.00
_cell.angle_gamma   90.00
#
_symmetry.space_group_name_H-M   'P 1'
#
loop_
_entity.id
_entity.type
_entity.pdbx_description
1 polymer ?
#
loop_
_entity_poly.entity_id
_entity_poly.type
_entity_poly.pdbx_seq_one_letter_code
_entity_poly.pdbx_strand_id
1 'polypeptide(L)' 'MVQVKGGGPYGARIFAGDGPRQPTELELGRAFHQGKYIAALQRISSELLDFYTLIQLLF' A
#
# COMPACT_ATOMS: atom_id res chain seq x y z
N MET A 1 25.57 5.10 11.52
CA MET A 1 25.62 4.62 10.13
C MET A 1 24.24 4.75 9.52
N VAL A 2 24.09 5.43 8.37
CA VAL A 2 22.81 5.52 7.67
C VAL A 2 22.56 4.18 6.99
N GLN A 3 21.46 3.51 7.33
CA GLN A 3 21.09 2.24 6.72
C GLN A 3 20.43 2.53 5.35
N VAL A 4 21.01 2.02 4.27
CA VAL A 4 20.42 2.11 2.92
C VAL A 4 19.11 1.32 2.93
N LYS A 5 18.03 1.97 2.48
CA LYS A 5 16.66 1.43 2.51
C LYS A 5 15.95 1.72 1.20
N GLY A 6 15.10 0.79 0.78
CA GLY A 6 14.20 1.01 -0.34
C GLY A 6 12.94 1.80 0.06
N GLY A 7 12.25 2.30 -0.97
CA GLY A 7 10.95 2.94 -0.87
C GLY A 7 11.00 4.45 -0.71
N GLY A 8 9.93 5.11 -1.15
CA GLY A 8 9.80 6.56 -1.16
C GLY A 8 8.34 6.98 -0.95
N PRO A 9 8.01 8.28 -1.12
CA PRO A 9 6.64 8.78 -0.95
C PRO A 9 5.63 8.09 -1.90
N TYR A 10 6.10 7.49 -3.00
CA TYR A 10 5.28 6.78 -3.97
C TYR A 10 5.13 5.27 -3.71
N GLY A 11 5.60 4.77 -2.56
CA GLY A 11 5.39 3.38 -2.15
C GLY A 11 6.59 2.73 -1.48
N ALA A 12 6.31 1.67 -0.74
CA ALA A 12 7.32 0.76 -0.21
C ALA A 12 8.03 0.06 -1.37
N ARG A 13 9.34 -0.11 -1.23
CA ARG A 13 10.19 -0.82 -2.17
C ARG A 13 11.34 -1.44 -1.38
N ILE A 14 11.90 -2.51 -1.89
CA ILE A 14 13.06 -3.18 -1.30
C ILE A 14 14.31 -2.72 -2.06
N PHE A 15 15.36 -2.37 -1.34
CA PHE A 15 16.69 -2.18 -1.93
C PHE A 15 17.36 -3.54 -2.12
N ALA A 16 17.55 -3.95 -3.37
CA ALA A 16 18.16 -5.24 -3.72
C ALA A 16 19.70 -5.21 -3.69
N GLY A 17 20.33 -4.06 -3.89
CA GLY A 17 21.77 -4.00 -4.15
C GLY A 17 22.13 -4.80 -5.41
N ASP A 18 23.18 -5.63 -5.33
CA ASP A 18 23.71 -6.40 -6.46
C ASP A 18 23.18 -7.86 -6.52
N GLY A 19 22.19 -8.24 -5.71
CA GLY A 19 21.80 -9.65 -5.59
C GLY A 19 20.63 -9.97 -4.65
N PRO A 20 20.53 -11.22 -4.12
CA PRO A 20 19.37 -11.79 -3.42
C PRO A 20 19.19 -11.27 -1.98
N ARG A 21 19.55 -10.01 -1.74
CA ARG A 21 19.43 -9.38 -0.43
C ARG A 21 17.98 -9.49 0.04
N GLN A 22 17.82 -10.06 1.22
CA GLN A 22 16.51 -10.16 1.84
C GLN A 22 16.02 -8.79 2.30
N PRO A 23 14.70 -8.53 2.23
CA PRO A 23 14.11 -7.32 2.77
C PRO A 23 14.46 -7.13 4.24
N THR A 24 14.81 -5.89 4.61
CA THR A 24 14.94 -5.53 6.03
C THR A 24 13.58 -5.45 6.70
N GLU A 25 13.55 -5.59 8.02
CA GLU A 25 12.33 -5.42 8.83
C GLU A 25 11.67 -4.04 8.60
N LEU A 26 12.47 -2.99 8.37
CA LEU A 26 11.97 -1.67 8.02
C LEU A 26 11.22 -1.65 6.67
N GLU A 27 11.74 -2.35 5.66
CA GLU A 27 11.12 -2.44 4.33
C GLU A 27 9.84 -3.28 4.39
N LEU A 28 9.84 -4.37 5.15
CA LEU A 28 8.65 -5.19 5.41
C LEU A 28 7.58 -4.40 6.18
N GLY A 29 7.97 -3.68 7.23
CA GLY A 29 7.06 -2.84 8.01
C GLY A 29 6.41 -1.75 7.16
N ARG A 30 7.17 -1.13 6.24
CA ARG A 30 6.64 -0.17 5.26
C ARG A 30 5.66 -0.82 4.28
N ALA A 31 5.98 -2.00 3.76
CA ALA A 31 5.08 -2.74 2.87
C ALA A 31 3.76 -3.12 3.58
N PHE A 32 3.85 -3.57 4.84
CA PHE A 32 2.68 -3.88 5.65
C PHE A 32 1.81 -2.65 5.94
N HIS A 33 2.45 -1.53 6.31
CA HIS A 33 1.75 -0.26 6.51
C HIS A 33 1.05 0.19 5.23
N GLN A 34 1.74 0.12 4.09
CA GLN A 34 1.15 0.43 2.78
C GLN A 34 -0.05 -0.47 2.48
N GLY A 35 0.05 -1.78 2.72
CA GLY A 35 -1.04 -2.73 2.54
C GLY A 35 -2.29 -2.37 3.35
N LYS A 36 -2.12 -1.94 4.62
CA LYS A 36 -3.24 -1.47 5.45
C LYS A 36 -3.94 -0.25 4.86
N TYR A 37 -3.18 0.74 4.39
CA TYR A 37 -3.75 1.95 3.79
C TYR A 37 -4.49 1.63 2.48
N ILE A 38 -3.92 0.80 1.62
CA ILE A 38 -4.57 0.38 0.37
C ILE A 38 -5.86 -0.39 0.67
N ALA A 39 -5.84 -1.33 1.63
CA ALA A 39 -7.02 -2.08 2.02
C ALA A 39 -8.14 -1.18 2.58
N ALA A 40 -7.78 -0.19 3.40
CA ALA A 40 -8.74 0.79 3.92
C ALA A 40 -9.36 1.65 2.81
N LEU A 41 -8.54 2.15 1.87
CA LEU A 41 -9.01 2.91 0.73
C LEU A 41 -9.92 2.09 -0.18
N GLN A 42 -9.57 0.83 -0.44
CA GLN A 42 -10.37 -0.08 -1.24
C GLN A 42 -11.74 -0.35 -0.61
N ARG A 43 -11.80 -0.49 0.73
CA ARG A 43 -13.08 -0.66 1.44
C ARG A 43 -13.98 0.56 1.28
N ILE A 44 -13.42 1.75 1.47
CA ILE A 44 -14.20 3.00 1.35
C ILE A 44 -14.67 3.19 -0.09
N SER A 45 -13.80 2.91 -1.08
CA SER A 45 -14.17 3.05 -2.49
C SER A 45 -15.27 2.08 -2.89
N SER A 46 -15.28 0.84 -2.41
CA SER A 46 -16.36 -0.11 -2.67
C SER A 46 -17.69 0.35 -2.06
N GLU A 47 -17.69 0.81 -0.80
CA GLU A 47 -18.90 1.31 -0.14
C GLU A 47 -19.51 2.53 -0.87
N LEU A 48 -18.66 3.43 -1.37
CA LEU A 48 -19.10 4.58 -2.17
C LEU A 48 -19.70 4.14 -3.51
N LEU A 49 -19.13 3.12 -4.15
CA LEU A 49 -19.62 2.59 -5.42
C LEU A 49 -21.00 1.90 -5.23
N ASP A 50 -21.15 1.16 -4.14
CA ASP A 50 -22.43 0.53 -3.77
C ASP A 50 -23.51 1.60 -3.54
N PHE A 51 -23.17 2.67 -2.81
CA PHE A 51 -24.09 3.79 -2.59
C PHE A 51 -24.47 4.50 -3.89
N TYR A 52 -23.50 4.76 -4.77
CA TYR A 52 -23.77 5.36 -6.08
C TYR A 52 -24.72 4.49 -6.92
N THR A 53 -24.49 3.18 -6.93
CA THR A 53 -25.35 2.22 -7.63
C THR A 53 -26.77 2.22 -7.06
N LEU A 54 -26.91 2.26 -5.74
CA LEU A 54 -28.20 2.34 -5.07
C LEU A 54 -28.96 3.62 -5.43
N ILE A 55 -28.29 4.77 -5.49
CA ILE A 55 -28.90 6.02 -5.95
C ILE A 55 -29.39 5.90 -7.39
N GLN A 56 -28.57 5.34 -8.29
CA GLN A 56 -28.95 5.17 -9.70
C GLN A 56 -30.14 4.23 -9.90
N LEU A 57 -30.40 3.30 -8.97
CA LEU A 57 -31.57 2.43 -9.01
C LEU A 57 -32.85 3.10 -8.48
N LEU A 58 -32.70 4.19 -7.72
CA LEU A 58 -33.83 4.91 -7.11
C LEU A 58 -34.36 6.07 -7.98
N PHE A 59 -33.66 6.45 -9.05
CA PHE A 59 -34.03 7.51 -10.00
C PHE A 59 -34.03 7.00 -11.44
#